data_AF-A0A3C0EF92-F1
#
_entry.id   AF-A0A3C0EF92-F1
#
_cell.length_a   1.000
_cell.length_b   1.000
_cell.length_c   1.000
_cell.angle_alpha   90.00
_cell.angle_beta   90.00
_cell.angle_gamma   90.00
#
_symmetry.space_group_name_H-M   'P 1'
#
loop_
_entity.id
_entity.type
_entity.pdbx_description
1 polymer ?
#
loop_
_entity_poly.entity_id
_entity_poly.type
_entity_poly.pdbx_seq_one_letter_code
_entity_poly.pdbx_strand_id
1 'polypeptide(L)'
;MDALAFLNADGAGFTQQDAIDQLHNAVHSSLEDVQKAFQLVFEQLNPEANVSDRIILDANRQIRTEQSRARNLVALRQEELNRQVRIKLENLFIQGLVQSPHQEPAVRAWENLSSRVIHRNEPSVSEYSYEDLGNPEKRGKRIITWDIETNEWLETLCQNNIHELMTRMEEMIKDYKDTWVEVTGELR
;
A
#
# COMPACT_ATOMS: atom_id res chain seq x y z
N MET A 1 4.49 14.42 -3.97
CA MET A 1 4.10 14.77 -2.59
C MET A 1 4.95 13.92 -1.66
N ASP A 2 5.51 14.46 -0.57
CA ASP A 2 6.29 13.68 0.39
C ASP A 2 5.33 12.78 1.18
N ALA A 3 5.41 11.45 0.99
CA ALA A 3 4.52 10.47 1.62
C ALA A 3 4.71 10.37 3.14
N LEU A 4 5.80 10.94 3.66
CA LEU A 4 6.17 10.95 5.07
C LEU A 4 6.25 12.38 5.62
N ALA A 5 5.51 13.33 5.02
CA ALA A 5 5.50 14.73 5.46
C ALA A 5 5.00 14.86 6.91
N PHE A 6 4.09 13.98 7.33
CA PHE A 6 3.53 13.95 8.69
C PHE A 6 4.58 13.62 9.78
N LEU A 7 5.75 13.07 9.44
CA LEU A 7 6.84 12.80 10.38
C LEU A 7 7.72 14.03 10.65
N ASN A 8 7.54 15.14 9.94
CA ASN A 8 8.37 16.33 10.12
C ASN A 8 8.07 17.07 11.44
N ALA A 9 9.09 17.66 12.06
CA ALA A 9 9.01 18.33 13.37
C ALA A 9 7.97 19.47 13.45
N ASP A 10 7.72 20.17 12.33
CA ASP A 10 6.74 21.27 12.23
C ASP A 10 5.30 20.80 11.97
N GLY A 11 5.01 19.50 12.12
CA GLY A 11 3.72 18.87 11.82
C GLY A 11 2.53 19.27 12.71
N ALA A 12 2.49 20.51 13.21
CA ALA A 12 1.37 21.10 13.91
C ALA A 12 0.13 21.18 13.00
N GLY A 13 -0.63 20.09 12.93
CA GLY A 13 -1.88 20.01 12.16
C GLY A 13 -2.16 18.64 11.54
N PHE A 14 -1.17 17.77 11.39
CA PHE A 14 -1.39 16.43 10.81
C PHE A 14 -2.13 15.51 11.77
N THR A 15 -3.19 14.88 11.29
CA THR A 15 -3.93 13.82 11.98
C THR A 15 -3.42 12.44 11.57
N GLN A 16 -3.79 11.41 12.34
CA GLN A 16 -3.52 10.01 11.97
C GLN A 16 -4.19 9.62 10.65
N GLN A 17 -5.36 10.20 10.34
CA GLN A 17 -6.04 9.94 9.07
C GLN A 17 -5.24 10.52 7.91
N ASP A 18 -4.70 11.74 8.04
CA ASP A 18 -3.89 12.34 6.98
C ASP A 18 -2.62 11.52 6.68
N ALA A 19 -2.04 10.87 7.71
CA ALA A 19 -0.91 9.96 7.54
C ALA A 19 -1.33 8.68 6.77
N ILE A 20 -2.48 8.09 7.14
CA ILE A 20 -3.05 6.94 6.42
C ILE A 20 -3.31 7.30 4.96
N ASP A 21 -3.93 8.44 4.69
CA ASP A 21 -4.30 8.87 3.34
C ASP A 21 -3.04 9.16 2.49
N GLN A 22 -1.99 9.73 3.08
CA GLN A 22 -0.71 9.93 2.38
C GLN A 22 -0.03 8.61 2.02
N LEU A 23 0.02 7.66 2.96
CA LEU A 23 0.59 6.34 2.71
C LEU A 23 -0.25 5.57 1.70
N HIS A 24 -1.58 5.63 1.80
CA HIS A 24 -2.50 5.01 0.86
C HIS A 24 -2.26 5.53 -0.55
N ASN A 25 -2.26 6.85 -0.75
CA ASN A 25 -1.99 7.44 -2.06
C ASN A 25 -0.60 7.05 -2.58
N ALA A 26 0.41 6.97 -1.71
CA ALA A 26 1.77 6.61 -2.10
C ALA A 26 1.93 5.13 -2.50
N VAL A 27 1.13 4.22 -1.95
CA VAL A 27 1.09 2.80 -2.32
C VAL A 27 0.17 2.60 -3.52
N HIS A 28 -1.02 3.18 -3.51
CA HIS A 28 -2.01 3.07 -4.59
C HIS A 28 -1.45 3.60 -5.92
N SER A 29 -0.72 4.73 -5.92
CA SER A 29 -0.05 5.24 -7.12
C SER A 29 0.93 4.24 -7.76
N SER A 30 1.51 3.32 -6.97
CA SER A 30 2.38 2.26 -7.52
C SER A 30 1.61 1.14 -8.23
N LEU A 31 0.29 1.07 -8.01
CA LEU A 31 -0.61 0.07 -8.56
C LEU A 31 -1.43 0.56 -9.77
N GLU A 32 -1.41 1.86 -10.09
CA GLU A 32 -2.18 2.44 -11.20
C GLU A 32 -1.94 1.72 -12.54
N ASP A 33 -0.69 1.36 -12.83
CA ASP A 33 -0.37 0.66 -14.07
C ASP A 33 -0.84 -0.80 -14.08
N VAL A 34 -1.04 -1.42 -12.91
CA VAL A 34 -1.69 -2.73 -12.79
C VAL A 34 -3.18 -2.58 -13.06
N GLN A 35 -3.81 -1.56 -12.50
CA GLN A 35 -5.22 -1.29 -12.73
C GLN A 35 -5.51 -1.03 -14.22
N LYS A 36 -4.69 -0.22 -14.88
CA LYS A 36 -4.76 -0.02 -16.34
C LYS A 36 -4.58 -1.32 -17.11
N ALA A 37 -3.64 -2.17 -16.68
CA ALA A 37 -3.44 -3.48 -17.32
C ALA A 37 -4.68 -4.38 -17.20
N PHE A 38 -5.35 -4.42 -16.04
CA PHE A 38 -6.63 -5.13 -15.89
C PHE A 38 -7.69 -4.58 -16.83
N GLN A 39 -7.83 -3.26 -16.92
CA GLN A 39 -8.79 -2.62 -17.83
C GLN A 39 -8.54 -3.02 -19.29
N LEU A 40 -7.28 -3.08 -19.73
CA LEU A 40 -6.92 -3.55 -21.08
C LEU A 40 -7.33 -5.00 -21.33
N VAL A 41 -7.22 -5.88 -20.32
CA VAL A 41 -7.71 -7.27 -20.43
C VAL A 41 -9.23 -7.28 -20.64
N PHE A 42 -9.96 -6.44 -19.91
CA PHE A 42 -11.42 -6.36 -20.01
C PHE A 42 -11.86 -5.79 -21.36
N GLU A 43 -11.15 -4.80 -21.89
CA GLU A 43 -11.38 -4.23 -23.22
C GLU A 43 -11.17 -5.26 -24.33
N GLN A 44 -10.14 -6.12 -24.22
CA GLN A 44 -9.90 -7.21 -25.18
C GLN A 44 -11.05 -8.23 -25.22
N LEU A 45 -11.76 -8.39 -24.10
CA LEU A 45 -12.89 -9.30 -23.96
C LEU A 45 -14.23 -8.65 -24.26
N ASN A 46 -14.26 -7.49 -24.93
CA ASN A 46 -15.47 -6.75 -25.26
C ASN A 46 -16.67 -7.68 -25.61
N PRO A 47 -17.85 -7.49 -24.99
CA PRO A 47 -19.06 -8.26 -25.29
C PRO A 47 -19.42 -8.34 -26.78
N GLU A 48 -19.03 -7.38 -27.61
CA GLU A 48 -19.31 -7.42 -29.05
C GLU A 48 -18.24 -8.16 -29.88
N ALA A 49 -17.09 -8.48 -29.28
CA ALA A 49 -16.00 -9.17 -29.96
C ALA A 49 -16.24 -10.68 -30.09
N ASN A 50 -15.70 -11.28 -31.15
CA ASN A 50 -15.58 -12.74 -31.23
C ASN A 50 -14.42 -13.19 -30.35
N VAL A 51 -14.74 -13.81 -29.22
CA VAL A 51 -13.77 -14.31 -28.25
C VAL A 51 -13.62 -15.82 -28.41
N SER A 52 -12.38 -16.28 -28.56
CA SER A 52 -12.04 -17.70 -28.57
C SER A 52 -11.59 -18.18 -27.19
N ASP A 53 -11.63 -19.49 -26.95
CA ASP A 53 -11.14 -20.10 -25.70
C ASP A 53 -9.69 -19.69 -25.38
N ARG A 54 -8.83 -19.62 -26.40
CA ARG A 54 -7.44 -19.15 -26.26
C ARG A 54 -7.36 -17.74 -25.67
N ILE A 55 -8.20 -16.82 -26.14
CA ILE A 55 -8.21 -15.42 -25.65
C ILE A 55 -8.63 -15.38 -24.17
N ILE A 56 -9.56 -16.24 -23.75
CA ILE A 56 -10.01 -16.32 -22.36
C ILE A 56 -8.92 -16.90 -21.46
N LEU A 57 -8.24 -17.96 -21.90
CA LEU A 57 -7.09 -18.52 -21.18
C LEU A 57 -5.96 -17.49 -21.04
N ASP A 58 -5.69 -16.74 -22.11
CA ASP A 58 -4.70 -15.66 -22.11
C ASP A 58 -5.12 -14.52 -21.15
N ALA A 59 -6.40 -14.15 -21.09
CA ALA A 59 -6.93 -13.16 -20.15
C ALA A 59 -6.77 -13.60 -18.68
N ASN A 60 -7.17 -14.82 -18.32
CA ASN A 60 -6.95 -15.37 -16.98
C ASN A 60 -5.45 -15.35 -16.60
N ARG A 61 -4.59 -15.71 -17.55
CA ARG A 61 -3.13 -15.69 -17.36
C ARG A 61 -2.61 -14.26 -17.15
N GLN A 62 -3.08 -13.29 -17.92
CA GLN A 62 -2.72 -11.89 -17.77
C GLN A 62 -3.14 -11.37 -16.39
N ILE A 63 -4.38 -11.64 -15.95
CA ILE A 63 -4.86 -11.25 -14.61
C ILE A 63 -3.95 -11.82 -13.51
N ARG A 64 -3.63 -13.12 -13.54
CA ARG A 64 -2.71 -13.73 -12.55
C ARG A 64 -1.30 -13.15 -12.57
N THR A 65 -0.82 -12.81 -13.76
CA THR A 65 0.50 -12.19 -13.94
C THR A 65 0.52 -10.79 -13.32
N GLU A 66 -0.52 -10.01 -13.56
CA GLU A 66 -0.68 -8.67 -13.01
C GLU A 66 -0.89 -8.68 -11.48
N GLN A 67 -1.63 -9.66 -10.94
CA GLN A 67 -1.71 -9.87 -9.49
C GLN A 67 -0.33 -10.15 -8.88
N SER A 68 0.47 -11.01 -9.53
CA SER A 68 1.83 -11.29 -9.08
C SER A 68 2.73 -10.05 -9.15
N ARG A 69 2.59 -9.25 -10.22
CA ARG A 69 3.31 -7.98 -10.38
C ARG A 69 2.93 -6.96 -9.32
N ALA A 70 1.65 -6.81 -9.01
CA ALA A 70 1.15 -5.92 -7.97
C ALA A 70 1.74 -6.24 -6.60
N ARG A 71 1.78 -7.52 -6.21
CA ARG A 71 2.40 -7.95 -4.95
C ARG A 71 3.87 -7.55 -4.85
N ASN A 72 4.62 -7.71 -5.94
CA ASN A 72 6.02 -7.29 -5.98
C ASN A 72 6.18 -5.77 -5.88
N LEU A 73 5.31 -5.00 -6.55
CA LEU A 73 5.36 -3.54 -6.53
C LEU A 73 5.07 -2.99 -5.13
N VAL A 74 4.06 -3.51 -4.43
CA VAL A 74 3.75 -3.05 -3.07
C VAL A 74 4.83 -3.46 -2.08
N ALA A 75 5.45 -4.64 -2.24
CA ALA A 75 6.57 -5.06 -1.40
C ALA A 75 7.79 -4.14 -1.56
N LEU A 76 8.16 -3.82 -2.81
CA LEU A 76 9.24 -2.86 -3.08
C LEU A 76 8.91 -1.46 -2.56
N ARG A 77 7.67 -1.02 -2.71
CA ARG A 77 7.21 0.27 -2.23
C ARG A 77 7.25 0.35 -0.70
N GLN A 78 6.88 -0.73 -0.03
CA GLN A 78 6.95 -0.85 1.41
C GLN A 78 8.39 -0.82 1.92
N GLU A 79 9.31 -1.56 1.30
CA GLU A 79 10.72 -1.54 1.66
C GLU A 79 11.30 -0.12 1.54
N GLU A 80 11.00 0.56 0.43
CA GLU A 80 11.46 1.93 0.21
C GLU A 80 10.90 2.92 1.24
N LEU A 81 9.60 2.84 1.55
CA LEU A 81 8.98 3.71 2.56
C LEU A 81 9.55 3.43 3.96
N ASN A 82 9.74 2.17 4.35
CA ASN A 82 10.37 1.80 5.62
C ASN A 82 11.79 2.37 5.74
N ARG A 83 12.58 2.28 4.66
CA ARG A 83 13.92 2.87 4.60
C ARG A 83 13.89 4.39 4.79
N GLN A 84 12.95 5.07 4.15
CA GLN A 84 12.79 6.53 4.29
C GLN A 84 12.36 6.93 5.70
N VAL A 85 11.46 6.17 6.35
CA VAL A 85 11.08 6.40 7.75
C VAL A 85 12.31 6.30 8.65
N ARG A 86 13.10 5.23 8.50
CA ARG A 86 14.33 5.04 9.28
C ARG A 86 15.29 6.23 9.15
N ILE A 87 15.56 6.66 7.91
CA ILE A 87 16.45 7.80 7.63
C ILE A 87 15.89 9.10 8.25
N LYS A 88 14.57 9.32 8.15
CA LYS A 88 13.94 10.51 8.76
C LYS A 88 14.07 10.50 10.28
N LEU A 89 13.80 9.36 10.93
CA LEU A 89 13.96 9.23 12.38
C LEU A 89 15.42 9.42 12.80
N GLU A 90 16.39 8.85 12.10
CA GLU A 90 17.82 9.06 12.38
C GLU A 90 18.22 10.54 12.27
N ASN A 91 17.74 11.25 11.25
CA ASN A 91 18.01 12.68 11.09
C ASN A 91 17.40 13.51 12.22
N LEU A 92 16.15 13.20 12.62
CA LEU A 92 15.51 13.85 13.77
C LEU A 92 16.28 13.58 15.06
N PHE A 93 16.81 12.36 15.22
CA PHE A 93 17.63 11.98 16.38
C PHE A 93 18.87 12.87 16.48
N ILE A 94 19.65 12.93 15.41
CA ILE A 94 20.92 13.69 15.37
C ILE A 94 20.65 15.18 15.58
N GLN A 95 19.63 15.73 14.91
CA GLN A 95 19.24 17.13 15.07
C GLN A 95 18.84 17.44 16.51
N GLY A 96 18.03 16.58 17.12
CA GLY A 96 17.61 16.70 18.51
C GLY A 96 18.80 16.70 19.47
N LEU A 97 19.71 15.73 19.33
CA LEU A 97 20.89 15.62 20.21
C LEU A 97 21.80 16.86 20.12
N VAL A 98 21.98 17.40 18.92
CA VAL A 98 22.82 18.59 18.70
C VAL A 98 22.19 19.86 19.28
N GLN A 99 20.88 20.02 19.13
CA GLN A 99 20.19 21.26 19.49
C GLN A 99 19.76 21.29 20.96
N SER A 100 19.18 20.19 21.47
CA SER A 100 18.51 20.13 22.76
C SER A 100 18.52 18.71 23.36
N PRO A 101 19.68 18.16 23.76
CA PRO A 101 19.81 16.78 24.22
C PRO A 101 19.04 16.47 25.51
N HIS A 102 18.54 17.47 26.22
CA HIS A 102 17.76 17.27 27.45
C HIS A 102 16.26 17.46 27.27
N GLN A 103 15.80 17.81 26.06
CA GLN A 103 14.38 17.88 25.72
C GLN A 103 13.81 16.50 25.41
N GLU A 104 12.48 16.37 25.47
CA GLU A 104 11.81 15.18 24.97
C GLU A 104 12.07 15.01 23.46
N PRO A 105 12.12 13.76 22.98
CA PRO A 105 12.33 13.50 21.56
C PRO A 105 11.28 14.23 20.71
N ALA A 106 11.72 14.95 19.68
CA ALA A 106 10.87 15.72 18.78
C ALA A 106 10.07 14.86 17.77
N VAL A 107 9.51 13.74 18.23
CA VAL A 107 8.67 12.83 17.46
C VAL A 107 7.31 12.75 18.16
N ARG A 108 6.24 13.15 17.46
CA ARG A 108 4.87 12.92 17.96
C ARG A 108 4.69 11.44 18.28
N ALA A 109 4.02 11.16 19.40
CA ALA A 109 3.59 9.82 19.74
C ALA A 109 2.54 9.33 18.72
N TRP A 110 3.02 8.76 17.62
CA TRP A 110 2.20 7.99 16.70
C TRP A 110 1.94 6.60 17.29
N GLU A 111 1.34 6.58 18.48
CA GLU A 111 0.99 5.37 19.21
C GLU A 111 -0.34 4.86 18.68
N ASN A 112 -0.43 3.55 18.37
CA ASN A 112 -1.62 2.91 17.82
C ASN A 112 -2.02 3.43 16.41
N LEU A 113 -1.03 3.79 15.59
CA LEU A 113 -1.16 3.90 14.14
C LEU A 113 -1.83 2.67 13.52
N SER A 114 -1.30 1.48 13.82
CA SER A 114 -1.71 0.22 13.20
C SER A 114 -3.13 -0.19 13.60
N SER A 115 -3.63 0.26 14.76
CA SER A 115 -4.95 -0.13 15.28
C SER A 115 -6.12 0.38 14.44
N ARG A 116 -5.89 1.34 13.53
CA ARG A 116 -6.90 1.90 12.63
C ARG A 116 -6.96 1.23 11.26
N VAL A 117 -5.95 0.46 10.90
CA VAL A 117 -5.90 -0.23 9.62
C VAL A 117 -6.00 -1.73 9.89
N ILE A 118 -6.99 -2.38 9.30
CA ILE A 118 -7.26 -3.80 9.56
C ILE A 118 -6.60 -4.60 8.43
N HIS A 119 -5.71 -5.52 8.79
CA HIS A 119 -5.23 -6.54 7.85
C HIS A 119 -6.37 -7.51 7.52
N ARG A 120 -6.59 -7.74 6.22
CA ARG A 120 -7.67 -8.58 5.70
C ARG A 120 -7.11 -9.67 4.80
N ASN A 121 -7.86 -10.76 4.65
CA ASN A 121 -7.56 -11.73 3.60
C ASN A 121 -7.87 -11.12 2.24
N GLU A 122 -6.95 -11.27 1.28
CA GLU A 122 -7.20 -10.88 -0.10
C GLU A 122 -8.40 -11.67 -0.66
N PRO A 123 -9.40 -10.99 -1.26
CA PRO A 123 -10.52 -11.68 -1.89
C PRO A 123 -10.05 -12.49 -3.10
N SER A 124 -10.77 -13.57 -3.43
CA SER A 124 -10.48 -14.32 -4.65
C SER A 124 -10.98 -13.56 -5.88
N VAL A 125 -10.17 -13.52 -6.93
CA VAL A 125 -10.61 -13.12 -8.27
C VAL A 125 -11.01 -14.37 -9.04
N SER A 126 -12.20 -14.36 -9.64
CA SER A 126 -12.75 -15.50 -10.37
C SER A 126 -11.84 -15.92 -11.55
N GLU A 127 -11.88 -17.19 -11.95
CA GLU A 127 -11.32 -17.65 -13.23
C GLU A 127 -12.46 -18.13 -14.11
N TYR A 128 -12.53 -17.60 -15.33
CA TYR A 128 -13.63 -17.92 -16.25
C TYR A 128 -13.18 -18.84 -17.39
N SER A 129 -14.07 -19.71 -17.82
CA SER A 129 -13.88 -20.61 -18.97
C SER A 129 -14.56 -20.08 -20.23
N TYR A 130 -14.40 -20.78 -21.37
CA TYR A 130 -15.18 -20.51 -22.57
C TYR A 130 -16.70 -20.65 -22.36
N GLU A 131 -17.16 -21.52 -21.48
CA GLU A 131 -18.60 -21.66 -21.21
C GLU A 131 -19.19 -20.42 -20.50
N ASP A 132 -18.35 -19.71 -19.75
CA ASP A 132 -18.72 -18.52 -19.01
C ASP A 132 -18.73 -17.27 -19.91
N LEU A 133 -17.73 -17.13 -20.76
CA LEU A 133 -17.47 -15.91 -21.56
C LEU A 133 -17.73 -16.07 -23.06
N GLY A 134 -17.99 -17.28 -23.56
CA GLY A 134 -18.28 -17.52 -24.98
C GLY A 134 -19.59 -16.86 -25.43
N ASN A 135 -20.57 -16.74 -24.53
CA ASN A 135 -21.82 -16.04 -24.78
C ASN A 135 -21.69 -14.53 -24.51
N PRO A 136 -21.98 -13.64 -25.48
CA PRO A 136 -21.88 -12.18 -25.34
C PRO A 136 -22.63 -11.57 -24.14
N GLU A 137 -23.86 -12.05 -23.86
CA GLU A 137 -24.68 -11.50 -22.79
C GLU A 137 -24.13 -11.87 -21.41
N LYS A 138 -23.71 -13.14 -21.24
CA LYS A 138 -23.02 -13.58 -20.02
C LYS A 138 -21.68 -12.86 -19.86
N ARG A 139 -20.91 -12.74 -20.95
CA ARG A 139 -19.60 -12.10 -20.96
C ARG A 139 -19.64 -10.68 -20.41
N GLY A 140 -20.60 -9.85 -20.84
CA GLY A 140 -20.75 -8.49 -20.30
C GLY A 140 -20.92 -8.44 -18.79
N LYS A 141 -21.79 -9.30 -18.23
CA LYS A 141 -22.01 -9.39 -16.77
C LYS A 141 -20.77 -9.89 -16.02
N ARG A 142 -20.06 -10.87 -16.61
CA ARG A 142 -18.84 -11.45 -16.01
C ARG A 142 -17.66 -10.49 -16.03
N ILE A 143 -17.49 -9.70 -17.09
CA ILE A 143 -16.45 -8.67 -17.16
C ILE A 143 -16.65 -7.61 -16.08
N ILE A 144 -17.89 -7.14 -15.88
CA ILE A 144 -18.21 -6.21 -14.78
C ILE A 144 -17.87 -6.83 -13.42
N THR A 145 -18.17 -8.12 -13.24
CA THR A 145 -17.82 -8.83 -12.01
C THR A 145 -16.31 -8.88 -11.81
N TRP A 146 -15.55 -9.17 -12.87
CA TRP A 146 -14.09 -9.16 -12.83
C TRP A 146 -13.49 -7.80 -12.51
N ASP A 147 -14.03 -6.73 -13.07
CA ASP A 147 -13.60 -5.37 -12.76
C ASP A 147 -13.81 -5.06 -11.28
N ILE A 148 -14.97 -5.42 -10.72
CA ILE A 148 -15.24 -5.25 -9.28
C ILE A 148 -14.27 -6.08 -8.44
N GLU A 149 -14.12 -7.38 -8.73
CA GLU A 149 -13.26 -8.30 -7.97
C GLU A 149 -11.78 -7.87 -8.01
N THR A 150 -11.27 -7.47 -9.19
CA THR A 150 -9.86 -7.05 -9.33
C THR A 150 -9.59 -5.71 -8.64
N ASN A 151 -10.52 -4.77 -8.68
CA ASN A 151 -10.41 -3.51 -7.94
C ASN A 151 -10.48 -3.74 -6.41
N GLU A 152 -11.40 -4.58 -5.93
CA GLU A 152 -11.49 -4.93 -4.50
C GLU A 152 -10.23 -5.66 -4.01
N TRP A 153 -9.68 -6.55 -4.84
CA TRP A 153 -8.43 -7.22 -4.57
C TRP A 153 -7.25 -6.24 -4.47
N LEU A 154 -7.11 -5.30 -5.42
CA LEU A 154 -6.06 -4.28 -5.39
C LEU A 154 -6.16 -3.37 -4.16
N GLU A 155 -7.37 -2.93 -3.81
CA GLU A 155 -7.60 -2.08 -2.65
C GLU A 155 -7.27 -2.82 -1.35
N THR A 156 -7.64 -4.10 -1.25
CA THR A 156 -7.29 -4.93 -0.09
C THR A 156 -5.77 -5.11 0.03
N LEU A 157 -5.08 -5.35 -1.09
CA LEU A 157 -3.62 -5.44 -1.13
C LEU A 157 -2.96 -4.14 -0.65
N CYS A 158 -3.47 -2.98 -1.11
CA CYS A 158 -3.01 -1.66 -0.67
C CYS A 158 -3.20 -1.47 0.84
N GLN A 159 -4.39 -1.76 1.36
CA GLN A 159 -4.70 -1.63 2.79
C GLN A 159 -3.83 -2.53 3.69
N ASN A 160 -3.60 -3.77 3.27
CA ASN A 160 -2.70 -4.68 3.99
C ASN A 160 -1.27 -4.15 4.02
N ASN A 161 -0.77 -3.62 2.90
CA ASN A 161 0.57 -3.04 2.84
C ASN A 161 0.71 -1.81 3.77
N ILE A 162 -0.32 -0.96 3.82
CA ILE A 162 -0.36 0.19 4.75
C ILE A 162 -0.36 -0.30 6.19
N HIS A 163 -1.14 -1.33 6.53
CA HIS A 163 -1.16 -1.89 7.88
C HIS A 163 0.24 -2.34 8.32
N GLU A 164 0.95 -3.07 7.47
CA GLU A 164 2.30 -3.53 7.75
C GLU A 164 3.31 -2.36 7.86
N LEU A 165 3.21 -1.37 6.98
CA LEU A 165 4.01 -0.14 7.04
C LEU A 165 3.81 0.61 8.36
N MET A 166 2.56 0.78 8.78
CA MET A 166 2.23 1.48 10.02
C MET A 166 2.73 0.70 11.24
N THR A 167 2.55 -0.62 11.25
CA THR A 167 3.05 -1.49 12.32
C THR A 167 4.57 -1.36 12.44
N ARG A 168 5.29 -1.44 11.32
CA ARG A 168 6.75 -1.30 11.33
C ARG A 168 7.21 0.10 11.74
N MET A 169 6.46 1.13 11.35
CA MET A 169 6.71 2.51 11.75
C MET A 169 6.54 2.73 13.25
N GLU A 170 5.53 2.14 13.87
CA GLU A 170 5.36 2.18 15.33
C GLU A 170 6.56 1.57 16.06
N GLU A 171 7.02 0.40 15.59
CA GLU A 171 8.21 -0.26 16.13
C GLU A 171 9.44 0.67 16.03
N MET A 172 9.69 1.25 14.85
CA MET A 172 10.83 2.15 14.64
C MET A 172 10.75 3.42 15.50
N ILE A 173 9.55 3.98 15.70
CA ILE A 173 9.35 5.15 16.57
C ILE A 173 9.59 4.78 18.04
N LYS A 174 9.17 3.59 18.45
CA LYS A 174 9.44 3.09 19.80
C LYS A 174 10.94 2.90 20.04
N ASP A 175 11.63 2.21 19.13
CA ASP A 175 13.08 1.99 19.21
C ASP A 175 13.84 3.33 19.27
N TYR A 176 13.41 4.30 18.46
CA TYR A 176 13.95 5.67 18.48
C TYR A 176 13.78 6.34 19.86
N LYS A 177 12.60 6.24 20.47
CA LYS A 177 12.33 6.82 21.80
C LYS A 177 13.18 6.15 22.88
N ASP A 178 13.26 4.82 22.87
CA ASP A 178 14.03 4.05 23.84
C ASP A 178 15.52 4.42 23.75
N THR A 179 16.05 4.49 22.52
CA THR A 179 17.44 4.93 22.25
C THR A 179 17.69 6.36 22.72
N TRP A 180 16.72 7.27 22.54
CA TRP A 180 16.84 8.66 22.99
C TRP A 180 16.96 8.75 24.50
N VAL A 181 16.13 8.02 25.24
CA VAL A 181 16.15 8.01 26.71
C VAL A 181 17.48 7.45 27.23
N GLU A 182 18.00 6.39 26.62
CA GLU A 182 19.30 5.81 26.96
C GLU A 182 20.44 6.83 26.77
N VAL A 183 20.59 7.37 25.56
CA VAL A 183 21.69 8.28 25.21
C VAL A 183 21.63 9.58 26.02
N THR A 184 20.43 10.17 26.17
CA THR A 184 20.29 11.44 26.90
C THR A 184 20.32 11.28 28.42
N GLY A 185 20.01 10.08 28.92
CA GLY A 185 20.21 9.69 30.31
C GLY A 185 21.69 9.61 30.68
N GLU A 186 22.54 9.09 29.79
CA GLU A 186 24.00 9.08 29.97
C GLU A 186 24.64 10.48 29.90
N LEU A 187 23.99 11.42 29.20
CA LEU A 187 24.43 12.81 29.08
C LEU A 187 24.05 13.70 30.27
N ARG A 188 23.27 13.20 31.24
CA ARG A 188 22.86 13.92 32.46
C ARG A 188 23.76 13.58 33.65
#